data_AF-A0A0C3CJS1-F1
#
_entry.id   AF-A0A0C3CJS1-F1
#
_cell.length_a   1.000
_cell.length_b   1.000
_cell.length_c   1.000
_cell.angle_alpha   90.00
_cell.angle_beta   90.00
_cell.angle_gamma   90.00
#
_symmetry.space_group_name_H-M   'P 1'
#
loop_
_entity.id
_entity.type
_entity.pdbx_description
1 polymer ?
#
loop_
_entity_poly.entity_id
_entity_poly.type
_entity_poly.pdbx_seq_one_letter_code
_entity_poly.pdbx_strand_id
1 'polypeptide(L)'
;MAIYAKMRAADNERPRLGTSMVDLLGAPNENDPDTLQLVQTWFQNVVDAASVTGPGGILIHCSDDYLQPTETTGKYLEPNGLVTPPQPQAGAITTKNACGGWIKGFTYSLNGQQVIVLCSDSDRGALKSYLKATLDNFRKLGDFKKAPLVQLLGLDVLGGYLSTTILHELMHAASFAEQLKILQPGQFPGILPDKVNGQPIGEIYQYGPISGKVLGKPESIGQPTANNLQHNADSFALLAASWYLPPYGWEYGVIKAIGKARRAPDEYPDTPIPPGPS
;
A
#
# COMPACT_ATOMS: atom_id res chain seq x y z
N MET A 1 4.14 1.23 -10.95
CA MET A 1 4.16 2.09 -9.74
C MET A 1 5.31 1.76 -8.79
N ALA A 2 5.45 0.53 -8.28
CA ALA A 2 6.56 0.15 -7.37
C ALA A 2 7.96 0.48 -7.93
N ILE A 3 8.26 0.06 -9.18
CA ILE A 3 9.52 0.39 -9.88
C ILE A 3 9.78 1.90 -9.88
N TYR A 4 8.77 2.69 -10.26
CA TYR A 4 8.90 4.14 -10.27
C TYR A 4 9.17 4.72 -8.88
N ALA A 5 8.52 4.22 -7.84
CA ALA A 5 8.73 4.67 -6.46
C ALA A 5 10.14 4.32 -5.95
N LYS A 6 10.66 3.12 -6.28
CA LYS A 6 12.06 2.74 -6.04
C LYS A 6 13.01 3.74 -6.70
N MET A 7 12.82 4.03 -7.99
CA MET A 7 13.68 4.97 -8.73
C MET A 7 13.56 6.39 -8.19
N ARG A 8 12.35 6.82 -7.81
CA ARG A 8 12.11 8.11 -7.16
C ARG A 8 12.86 8.23 -5.84
N ALA A 9 12.93 7.15 -5.07
CA ALA A 9 13.69 7.11 -3.82
C ALA A 9 15.21 7.20 -4.05
N ALA A 10 15.72 6.77 -5.20
CA ALA A 10 17.13 6.87 -5.59
C ALA A 10 17.52 8.21 -6.27
N ASP A 11 16.54 9.03 -6.69
CA ASP A 11 16.76 10.24 -7.48
C ASP A 11 17.29 11.41 -6.63
N ASN A 12 18.61 11.58 -6.59
CA ASN A 12 19.27 12.67 -5.88
C ASN A 12 19.31 14.01 -6.65
N GLU A 13 18.92 14.02 -7.93
CA GLU A 13 18.96 15.24 -8.75
C GLU A 13 17.75 16.14 -8.49
N ARG A 14 16.59 15.53 -8.18
CA ARG A 14 15.32 16.24 -8.08
C ARG A 14 14.73 16.04 -6.69
N PRO A 15 14.68 17.09 -5.84
CA PRO A 15 14.20 16.94 -4.48
C PRO A 15 12.74 16.47 -4.44
N ARG A 16 12.41 15.66 -3.44
CA ARG A 16 11.03 15.35 -3.07
C ARG A 16 10.48 16.55 -2.30
N LEU A 17 9.27 16.99 -2.67
CA LEU A 17 8.62 18.18 -2.13
C LEU A 17 7.30 17.81 -1.47
N GLY A 18 6.98 18.50 -0.38
CA GLY A 18 5.80 18.24 0.44
C GLY A 18 6.19 17.64 1.78
N THR A 19 5.33 16.75 2.28
CA THR A 19 5.43 16.08 3.58
C THR A 19 5.02 14.61 3.49
N SER A 20 4.96 13.99 2.30
CA SER A 20 4.54 12.59 2.16
C SER A 20 5.41 11.61 2.95
N MET A 21 6.74 11.72 2.92
CA MET A 21 7.60 10.85 3.74
C MET A 21 7.48 11.16 5.22
N VAL A 22 7.38 12.44 5.57
CA VAL A 22 7.20 12.87 6.97
C VAL A 22 5.90 12.31 7.54
N ASP A 23 4.81 12.43 6.78
CA ASP A 23 3.47 12.09 7.22
C ASP A 23 3.22 10.57 7.17
N LEU A 24 3.72 9.88 6.14
CA LEU A 24 3.42 8.47 5.91
C LEU A 24 4.45 7.52 6.52
N LEU A 25 5.70 7.96 6.71
CA LEU A 25 6.79 7.12 7.22
C LEU A 25 7.47 7.68 8.48
N GLY A 26 7.04 8.84 8.99
CA GLY A 26 7.68 9.47 10.14
C GLY A 26 9.11 9.94 9.86
N ALA A 27 9.45 10.20 8.59
CA ALA A 27 10.78 10.67 8.22
C ALA A 27 11.06 12.08 8.78
N PRO A 28 12.32 12.43 9.10
CA PRO A 28 12.68 13.80 9.49
C PRO A 28 12.36 14.84 8.42
N ASN A 29 12.48 14.47 7.13
CA ASN A 29 12.15 15.30 5.97
C ASN A 29 12.00 14.44 4.71
N GLU A 30 11.58 15.05 3.59
CA GLU A 30 11.36 14.38 2.29
C GLU A 30 12.60 13.82 1.61
N ASN A 31 13.80 14.18 2.05
CA ASN A 31 15.05 13.74 1.44
C ASN A 31 15.98 13.08 2.48
N ASP A 32 15.40 12.53 3.54
CA ASP A 32 16.13 11.78 4.57
C ASP A 32 16.78 10.51 3.99
N PRO A 33 18.11 10.38 3.98
CA PRO A 33 18.80 9.31 3.24
C PRO A 33 18.48 7.92 3.78
N ASP A 34 18.33 7.76 5.08
CA ASP A 34 18.07 6.46 5.71
C ASP A 34 16.66 5.97 5.38
N THR A 35 15.66 6.85 5.50
CA THR A 35 14.29 6.51 5.10
C THR A 35 14.19 6.25 3.60
N LEU A 36 14.94 6.97 2.77
CA LEU A 36 14.98 6.73 1.33
C LEU A 36 15.60 5.37 0.98
N GLN A 37 16.65 4.96 1.68
CA GLN A 37 17.23 3.63 1.51
C GLN A 37 16.23 2.54 1.91
N LEU A 38 15.51 2.72 3.02
CA LEU A 38 14.43 1.82 3.44
C LEU A 38 13.35 1.70 2.35
N VAL A 39 12.91 2.84 1.80
CA VAL A 39 11.91 2.87 0.72
C VAL A 39 12.39 2.16 -0.54
N GLN A 40 13.65 2.36 -0.94
CA GLN A 40 14.25 1.64 -2.07
C GLN A 40 14.24 0.13 -1.83
N THR A 41 14.68 -0.31 -0.64
CA THR A 41 14.72 -1.73 -0.28
C THR A 41 13.33 -2.36 -0.36
N TRP A 42 12.32 -1.72 0.21
CA TRP A 42 10.99 -2.30 0.22
C TRP A 42 10.34 -2.38 -1.16
N PHE A 43 10.47 -1.34 -1.99
CA PHE A 43 9.97 -1.41 -3.35
C PHE A 43 10.80 -2.37 -4.22
N GLN A 44 12.10 -2.57 -3.92
CA GLN A 44 12.88 -3.62 -4.56
C GLN A 44 12.33 -5.01 -4.20
N ASN A 45 12.03 -5.27 -2.93
CA ASN A 45 11.45 -6.55 -2.49
C ASN A 45 10.11 -6.83 -3.19
N VAL A 46 9.27 -5.81 -3.40
CA VAL A 46 8.03 -5.93 -4.18
C VAL A 46 8.32 -6.33 -5.63
N VAL A 47 9.29 -5.67 -6.27
CA VAL A 47 9.70 -5.97 -7.65
C VAL A 47 10.25 -7.39 -7.76
N ASP A 48 11.08 -7.81 -6.82
CA ASP A 48 11.65 -9.16 -6.78
C ASP A 48 10.58 -10.21 -6.58
N ALA A 49 9.68 -10.03 -5.61
CA ALA A 49 8.56 -10.95 -5.36
C ALA A 49 7.66 -11.09 -6.59
N ALA A 50 7.33 -9.99 -7.27
CA ALA A 50 6.54 -10.00 -8.49
C ALA A 50 7.28 -10.60 -9.71
N SER A 51 8.61 -10.73 -9.65
CA SER A 51 9.43 -11.28 -10.74
C SER A 51 9.66 -12.79 -10.64
N VAL A 52 9.26 -13.42 -9.54
CA VAL A 52 9.36 -14.87 -9.37
C VAL A 52 8.34 -15.56 -10.29
N THR A 53 8.83 -16.37 -11.24
CA THR A 53 8.00 -17.12 -12.19
C THR A 53 7.73 -18.54 -11.70
N GLY A 54 6.53 -19.07 -11.94
CA GLY A 54 6.16 -20.45 -11.62
C GLY A 54 5.63 -20.67 -10.20
N PRO A 55 5.56 -21.94 -9.72
CA PRO A 55 5.10 -22.26 -8.37
C PRO A 55 6.05 -21.66 -7.33
N GLY A 56 5.58 -20.63 -6.60
CA GLY A 56 6.38 -19.83 -5.67
C GLY A 56 6.30 -18.31 -5.94
N GLY A 57 5.79 -17.91 -7.11
CA GLY A 57 5.47 -16.51 -7.42
C GLY A 57 4.22 -15.99 -6.72
N ILE A 58 3.82 -14.77 -7.06
CA ILE A 58 2.59 -14.14 -6.58
C ILE A 58 1.41 -14.59 -7.46
N LEU A 59 0.40 -15.18 -6.84
CA LEU A 59 -0.89 -15.48 -7.44
C LEU A 59 -1.91 -14.41 -7.02
N ILE A 60 -2.61 -13.81 -7.98
CA ILE A 60 -3.65 -12.81 -7.69
C ILE A 60 -5.01 -13.36 -8.11
N HIS A 61 -5.90 -13.56 -7.15
CA HIS A 61 -7.30 -13.89 -7.38
C HIS A 61 -8.17 -12.64 -7.39
N CYS A 62 -9.10 -12.57 -8.34
CA CYS A 62 -10.09 -11.50 -8.43
C CYS A 62 -11.25 -11.64 -7.45
N SER A 63 -11.38 -12.76 -6.74
CA SER A 63 -12.41 -13.01 -5.73
C SER A 63 -11.94 -14.11 -4.76
N ASP A 64 -12.64 -14.26 -3.64
CA ASP A 64 -12.42 -15.32 -2.67
C ASP A 64 -13.26 -16.58 -2.93
N ASP A 65 -13.90 -16.70 -4.10
CA ASP A 65 -14.82 -17.81 -4.42
C ASP A 65 -14.15 -19.20 -4.45
N TYR A 66 -12.82 -19.23 -4.57
CA TYR A 66 -12.04 -20.47 -4.53
C TYR A 66 -11.79 -20.97 -3.09
N LEU A 67 -12.08 -20.15 -2.08
CA LEU A 67 -11.90 -20.47 -0.67
C LEU A 67 -13.20 -21.05 -0.10
N GLN A 68 -13.11 -22.24 0.51
CA GLN A 68 -14.26 -22.91 1.10
C GLN A 68 -14.35 -22.63 2.60
N PRO A 69 -15.50 -22.18 3.14
CA PRO A 69 -15.63 -21.96 4.58
C PRO A 69 -15.49 -23.28 5.35
N THR A 70 -14.81 -23.24 6.50
CA THR A 70 -14.74 -24.39 7.43
C THR A 70 -15.86 -24.34 8.47
N GLU A 71 -15.99 -25.40 9.28
CA GLU A 71 -16.87 -25.39 10.46
C GLU A 71 -16.44 -24.37 11.52
N THR A 72 -15.18 -23.93 11.50
CA THR A 72 -14.68 -22.87 12.39
C THR A 72 -14.79 -21.51 11.71
N THR A 73 -15.54 -20.60 12.32
CA THR A 73 -15.67 -19.22 11.83
C THR A 73 -14.31 -18.55 11.63
N GLY A 74 -14.14 -17.85 10.50
CA GLY A 74 -12.91 -17.13 10.19
C GLY A 74 -11.77 -18.00 9.67
N LYS A 75 -12.05 -19.25 9.29
CA LYS A 75 -11.09 -20.17 8.68
C LYS A 75 -11.65 -20.75 7.39
N TYR A 76 -10.80 -20.80 6.37
CA TYR A 76 -11.17 -21.22 5.02
C TYR A 76 -10.20 -22.26 4.48
N LEU A 77 -10.70 -23.25 3.74
CA LEU A 77 -9.92 -24.23 3.02
C LEU A 77 -9.59 -23.74 1.62
N GLU A 78 -8.33 -23.86 1.27
CA GLU A 78 -7.81 -23.87 -0.09
C GLU A 78 -7.39 -25.31 -0.42
N PRO A 79 -7.33 -25.75 -1.70
CA PRO A 79 -6.96 -27.13 -2.05
C PRO A 79 -5.71 -27.69 -1.34
N ASN A 80 -4.77 -26.83 -0.93
CA ASN A 80 -3.51 -27.23 -0.31
C ASN A 80 -3.34 -26.77 1.15
N GLY A 81 -4.39 -26.30 1.84
CA GLY A 81 -4.31 -26.00 3.27
C GLY A 81 -5.35 -25.01 3.79
N LEU A 82 -5.04 -24.41 4.94
CA LEU A 82 -5.95 -23.55 5.70
C LEU A 82 -5.51 -22.09 5.63
N VAL A 83 -6.45 -21.20 5.31
CA VAL A 83 -6.27 -19.76 5.23
C VAL A 83 -7.07 -19.08 6.34
N THR A 84 -6.45 -18.10 7.01
CA THR A 84 -7.09 -17.26 8.02
C THR A 84 -7.03 -15.81 7.55
N PRO A 85 -8.12 -15.24 7.00
CA PRO A 85 -8.14 -13.85 6.57
C PRO A 85 -8.02 -12.88 7.76
N PRO A 86 -7.77 -11.59 7.49
CA PRO A 86 -7.81 -10.55 8.51
C PRO A 86 -9.10 -10.60 9.34
N GLN A 87 -8.97 -10.34 10.64
CA GLN A 87 -10.14 -10.29 11.52
C GLN A 87 -10.93 -9.00 11.28
N PRO A 88 -12.27 -9.06 11.27
CA PRO A 88 -13.09 -7.88 11.12
C PRO A 88 -12.84 -6.86 12.22
N GLN A 89 -12.90 -5.58 11.85
CA GLN A 89 -12.95 -4.50 12.83
C GLN A 89 -14.18 -4.67 13.74
N ALA A 90 -14.05 -4.27 15.01
CA ALA A 90 -15.16 -4.35 15.97
C ALA A 90 -16.41 -3.64 15.42
N GLY A 91 -17.54 -4.35 15.39
CA GLY A 91 -18.82 -3.84 14.89
C GLY A 91 -19.03 -3.96 13.38
N ALA A 92 -18.09 -4.54 12.62
CA ALA A 92 -18.32 -4.84 11.21
C ALA A 92 -19.38 -5.94 11.05
N ILE A 93 -20.32 -5.74 10.12
CA ILE A 93 -21.26 -6.77 9.68
C ILE A 93 -20.54 -7.63 8.65
N THR A 94 -20.36 -8.92 8.94
CA THR A 94 -19.59 -9.83 8.08
C THR A 94 -20.46 -10.79 7.29
N THR A 95 -20.02 -11.09 6.07
CA THR A 95 -20.50 -12.22 5.26
C THR A 95 -19.76 -13.51 5.63
N LYS A 96 -20.22 -14.65 5.08
CA LYS A 96 -19.65 -15.98 5.35
C LYS A 96 -18.41 -16.34 4.53
N ASN A 97 -17.99 -15.48 3.61
CA ASN A 97 -16.81 -15.67 2.78
C ASN A 97 -15.58 -14.97 3.37
N ALA A 98 -14.39 -15.28 2.86
CA ALA A 98 -13.12 -14.85 3.43
C ALA A 98 -12.94 -13.33 3.44
N CYS A 99 -13.43 -12.65 2.41
CA CYS A 99 -13.45 -11.19 2.33
C CYS A 99 -14.40 -10.53 3.36
N GLY A 100 -15.36 -11.28 3.89
CA GLY A 100 -16.28 -10.84 4.94
C GLY A 100 -17.10 -9.59 4.58
N GLY A 101 -17.10 -9.14 3.33
CA GLY A 101 -17.79 -7.95 2.88
C GLY A 101 -17.26 -6.62 3.42
N TRP A 102 -16.06 -6.59 4.02
CA TRP A 102 -15.52 -5.40 4.68
C TRP A 102 -14.11 -5.00 4.25
N ILE A 103 -13.30 -5.93 3.77
CA ILE A 103 -11.95 -5.65 3.23
C ILE A 103 -11.96 -5.43 1.72
N LYS A 104 -10.96 -4.69 1.24
CA LYS A 104 -10.72 -4.49 -0.20
C LYS A 104 -9.95 -5.66 -0.80
N GLY A 105 -9.02 -6.21 -0.06
CA GLY A 105 -8.22 -7.37 -0.40
C GLY A 105 -7.50 -7.88 0.83
N PHE A 106 -6.80 -9.00 0.67
CA PHE A 106 -5.86 -9.50 1.66
C PHE A 106 -4.82 -10.39 1.01
N THR A 107 -3.71 -10.57 1.70
CA THR A 107 -2.59 -11.40 1.25
C THR A 107 -2.31 -12.51 2.27
N TYR A 108 -1.96 -13.70 1.79
CA TYR A 108 -1.52 -14.79 2.63
C TYR A 108 -0.47 -15.66 1.92
N SER A 109 0.19 -16.52 2.69
CA SER A 109 1.20 -17.46 2.19
C SER A 109 0.72 -18.89 2.41
N LEU A 110 0.81 -19.73 1.38
CA LEU A 110 0.50 -21.15 1.47
C LEU A 110 1.53 -21.97 0.70
N ASN A 111 2.20 -22.91 1.39
CA ASN A 111 3.20 -23.80 0.79
C ASN A 111 4.30 -23.08 -0.03
N GLY A 112 4.70 -21.89 0.42
CA GLY A 112 5.71 -21.06 -0.26
C GLY A 112 5.19 -20.21 -1.41
N GLN A 113 3.92 -20.33 -1.81
CA GLN A 113 3.26 -19.43 -2.75
C GLN A 113 2.66 -18.23 -2.02
N GLN A 114 2.83 -17.03 -2.57
CA GLN A 114 2.15 -15.82 -2.09
C GLN A 114 0.84 -15.65 -2.85
N VAL A 115 -0.25 -15.44 -2.13
CA VAL A 115 -1.58 -15.29 -2.73
C VAL A 115 -2.19 -13.99 -2.28
N ILE A 116 -2.60 -13.18 -3.25
CA ILE A 116 -3.37 -11.95 -3.06
C ILE A 116 -4.80 -12.21 -3.50
N VAL A 117 -5.76 -11.87 -2.66
CA VAL A 117 -7.18 -11.90 -2.98
C VAL A 117 -7.68 -10.47 -3.08
N LEU A 118 -8.11 -10.07 -4.28
CA LEU A 118 -8.82 -8.82 -4.49
C LEU A 118 -10.31 -9.09 -4.27
N CYS A 119 -10.89 -8.54 -3.21
CA CYS A 119 -12.29 -8.80 -2.88
C CYS A 119 -13.22 -8.17 -3.94
N SER A 120 -14.18 -8.95 -4.44
CA SER A 120 -15.20 -8.50 -5.40
C SER A 120 -16.61 -8.91 -5.01
N ASP A 121 -16.75 -9.57 -3.87
CA ASP A 121 -17.98 -10.09 -3.29
C ASP A 121 -18.93 -8.98 -2.82
N SER A 122 -18.40 -7.82 -2.43
CA SER A 122 -19.14 -6.71 -1.82
C SER A 122 -18.84 -5.37 -2.47
N ASP A 123 -19.72 -4.38 -2.28
CA ASP A 123 -19.49 -2.99 -2.71
C ASP A 123 -18.27 -2.33 -2.03
N ARG A 124 -17.68 -2.99 -1.03
CA ARG A 124 -16.44 -2.57 -0.38
C ARG A 124 -15.19 -3.16 -1.01
N GLY A 125 -15.30 -4.28 -1.71
CA GLY A 125 -14.18 -4.98 -2.35
C GLY A 125 -13.41 -4.13 -3.36
N ALA A 126 -12.11 -4.37 -3.54
CA ALA A 126 -11.23 -3.59 -4.40
C ALA A 126 -11.76 -3.45 -5.84
N LEU A 127 -12.36 -4.50 -6.40
CA LEU A 127 -12.85 -4.47 -7.78
C LEU A 127 -14.21 -3.76 -7.94
N LYS A 128 -14.86 -3.37 -6.84
CA LYS A 128 -16.16 -2.66 -6.85
C LYS A 128 -16.07 -1.24 -6.29
N SER A 129 -15.20 -1.01 -5.31
CA SER A 129 -15.05 0.27 -4.61
C SER A 129 -13.99 1.20 -5.20
N TYR A 130 -13.29 0.78 -6.27
CA TYR A 130 -12.22 1.60 -6.86
C TYR A 130 -12.73 2.80 -7.67
N LEU A 131 -11.91 3.83 -7.72
CA LEU A 131 -12.09 4.96 -8.63
C LEU A 131 -11.83 4.50 -10.06
N LYS A 132 -12.84 4.60 -10.94
CA LYS A 132 -12.76 4.14 -12.34
C LYS A 132 -11.65 4.78 -13.16
N ALA A 133 -11.26 6.02 -12.83
CA ALA A 133 -10.13 6.67 -13.49
C ALA A 133 -8.81 6.01 -13.07
N THR A 134 -7.81 5.99 -13.96
CA THR A 134 -6.46 5.53 -13.59
C THR A 134 -5.60 6.72 -13.15
N LEU A 135 -4.61 6.48 -12.28
CA LEU A 135 -3.63 7.51 -11.92
C LEU A 135 -2.79 7.96 -13.13
N ASP A 136 -2.58 7.09 -14.11
CA ASP A 136 -1.88 7.42 -15.37
C ASP A 136 -2.54 8.57 -16.13
N ASN A 137 -3.86 8.67 -16.07
CA ASN A 137 -4.58 9.79 -16.67
C ASN A 137 -4.06 11.10 -16.09
N PHE A 138 -4.01 11.22 -14.77
CA PHE A 138 -3.56 12.42 -14.05
C PHE A 138 -2.05 12.66 -14.07
N ARG A 139 -1.28 11.60 -14.31
CA ARG A 139 0.17 11.67 -14.53
C ARG A 139 0.47 12.39 -15.84
N LYS A 140 -0.23 12.03 -16.92
CA LYS A 140 0.04 12.52 -18.28
C LYS A 140 -0.78 13.77 -18.63
N LEU A 141 -2.03 13.85 -18.19
CA LEU A 141 -3.02 14.84 -18.62
C LEU A 141 -4.02 15.20 -17.49
N GLY A 142 -4.72 16.31 -17.63
CA GLY A 142 -5.69 16.76 -16.63
C GLY A 142 -5.07 17.35 -15.37
N ASP A 143 -5.92 17.99 -14.56
CA ASP A 143 -5.51 18.67 -13.32
C ASP A 143 -6.09 17.94 -12.11
N PHE A 144 -5.29 17.10 -11.48
CA PHE A 144 -5.72 16.26 -10.37
C PHE A 144 -6.19 17.07 -9.17
N LYS A 145 -5.59 18.25 -8.95
CA LYS A 145 -5.98 19.18 -7.87
C LYS A 145 -7.42 19.71 -8.02
N LYS A 146 -7.96 19.70 -9.24
CA LYS A 146 -9.34 20.13 -9.51
C LYS A 146 -10.37 19.02 -9.35
N ALA A 147 -9.96 17.76 -9.17
CA ALA A 147 -10.91 16.68 -8.97
C ALA A 147 -11.62 16.84 -7.60
N PRO A 148 -12.97 16.84 -7.54
CA PRO A 148 -13.71 17.12 -6.30
C PRO A 148 -13.32 16.21 -5.13
N LEU A 149 -13.11 14.91 -5.39
CA LEU A 149 -12.70 13.96 -4.36
C LEU A 149 -11.30 14.26 -3.81
N VAL A 150 -10.39 14.81 -4.62
CA VAL A 150 -9.04 15.19 -4.17
C VAL A 150 -9.12 16.40 -3.25
N GLN A 151 -10.03 17.33 -3.52
CA GLN A 151 -10.24 18.50 -2.65
C GLN A 151 -10.87 18.11 -1.30
N LEU A 152 -11.74 17.10 -1.32
CA LEU A 152 -12.44 16.62 -0.13
C LEU A 152 -11.57 15.70 0.74
N LEU A 153 -10.88 14.75 0.11
CA LEU A 153 -10.19 13.65 0.81
C LEU A 153 -8.66 13.87 0.87
N GLY A 154 -8.12 14.81 0.09
CA GLY A 154 -6.68 14.99 0.02
C GLY A 154 -5.97 13.71 -0.40
N LEU A 155 -4.90 13.36 0.30
CA LEU A 155 -4.06 12.20 0.01
C LEU A 155 -4.82 10.86 0.10
N ASP A 156 -5.89 10.78 0.90
CA ASP A 156 -6.72 9.57 1.06
C ASP A 156 -7.36 9.10 -0.24
N VAL A 157 -7.60 10.03 -1.17
CA VAL A 157 -8.15 9.71 -2.49
C VAL A 157 -7.27 8.70 -3.24
N LEU A 158 -5.95 8.68 -2.97
CA LEU A 158 -4.99 7.80 -3.64
C LEU A 158 -5.24 6.32 -3.27
N GLY A 159 -5.71 6.04 -2.06
CA GLY A 159 -6.11 4.70 -1.62
C GLY A 159 -7.41 4.21 -2.26
N GLY A 160 -8.10 5.07 -3.02
CA GLY A 160 -9.28 4.72 -3.81
C GLY A 160 -8.95 4.09 -5.17
N TYR A 161 -7.70 4.15 -5.64
CA TYR A 161 -7.32 3.58 -6.94
C TYR A 161 -6.93 2.10 -6.82
N LEU A 162 -7.39 1.28 -7.76
CA LEU A 162 -7.12 -0.16 -7.77
C LEU A 162 -5.60 -0.46 -7.76
N SER A 163 -4.81 0.33 -8.49
CA SER A 163 -3.34 0.17 -8.51
C SER A 163 -2.72 0.37 -7.12
N THR A 164 -3.25 1.28 -6.32
CA THR A 164 -2.76 1.56 -4.96
C THR A 164 -3.14 0.41 -4.02
N THR A 165 -4.36 -0.11 -4.14
CA THR A 165 -4.80 -1.30 -3.39
C THR A 165 -4.00 -2.54 -3.75
N ILE A 166 -3.74 -2.79 -5.04
CA ILE A 166 -2.86 -3.90 -5.45
C ILE A 166 -1.45 -3.71 -4.88
N LEU A 167 -0.92 -2.49 -4.90
CA LEU A 167 0.40 -2.22 -4.33
C LEU A 167 0.44 -2.45 -2.82
N HIS A 168 -0.60 -2.06 -2.08
CA HIS A 168 -0.75 -2.35 -0.66
C HIS A 168 -0.60 -3.85 -0.38
N GLU A 169 -1.34 -4.69 -1.11
CA GLU A 169 -1.24 -6.15 -0.97
C GLU A 169 0.12 -6.71 -1.40
N LEU A 170 0.71 -6.12 -2.45
CA LEU A 170 2.07 -6.48 -2.87
C LEU A 170 3.12 -6.14 -1.80
N MET A 171 2.91 -5.11 -0.97
CA MET A 171 3.77 -4.89 0.19
C MET A 171 3.67 -6.11 1.11
N HIS A 172 2.46 -6.57 1.46
CA HIS A 172 2.27 -7.80 2.26
C HIS A 172 3.05 -8.99 1.70
N ALA A 173 2.94 -9.25 0.39
CA ALA A 173 3.71 -10.30 -0.28
C ALA A 173 5.24 -10.10 -0.22
N ALA A 174 5.72 -8.86 -0.30
CA ALA A 174 7.15 -8.53 -0.31
C ALA A 174 7.87 -8.81 1.03
N SER A 175 7.16 -8.87 2.15
CA SER A 175 7.77 -9.21 3.47
C SER A 175 8.34 -10.61 3.43
N PHE A 176 7.71 -11.49 2.67
CA PHE A 176 8.12 -12.87 2.57
C PHE A 176 9.50 -12.99 1.90
N ALA A 177 9.79 -12.15 0.90
CA ALA A 177 11.11 -12.12 0.24
C ALA A 177 12.24 -11.76 1.22
N GLU A 178 11.98 -10.89 2.20
CA GLU A 178 12.93 -10.58 3.28
C GLU A 178 12.98 -11.72 4.33
N GLN A 179 11.82 -12.30 4.68
CA GLN A 179 11.65 -13.39 5.67
C GLN A 179 12.17 -14.76 5.22
N LEU A 180 12.55 -14.95 3.96
CA LEU A 180 13.29 -16.14 3.51
C LEU A 180 14.68 -16.28 4.19
N LYS A 181 15.04 -15.36 5.11
CA LYS A 181 16.17 -15.48 6.04
C LYS A 181 15.82 -15.99 7.46
N ILE A 182 14.53 -16.17 7.82
CA ILE A 182 13.91 -16.97 8.93
C ILE A 182 12.40 -16.63 8.96
N LEU A 183 11.52 -17.65 8.90
CA LEU A 183 10.08 -17.52 8.66
C LEU A 183 9.25 -17.16 9.92
N GLN A 184 8.35 -16.17 9.81
CA GLN A 184 7.13 -16.02 10.63
C GLN A 184 5.99 -15.48 9.75
N PRO A 185 4.73 -15.96 9.86
CA PRO A 185 3.60 -15.52 9.02
C PRO A 185 3.37 -14.00 9.13
N GLY A 186 3.40 -13.30 7.99
CA GLY A 186 3.49 -11.84 7.91
C GLY A 186 2.16 -11.10 7.75
N GLN A 187 2.00 -10.04 8.55
CA GLN A 187 1.55 -8.71 8.09
C GLN A 187 2.83 -7.92 7.83
N PHE A 188 2.90 -7.13 6.76
CA PHE A 188 4.16 -6.51 6.37
C PHE A 188 4.48 -5.22 7.14
N PRO A 189 5.71 -5.12 7.71
CA PRO A 189 6.61 -6.19 8.11
C PRO A 189 6.56 -6.41 9.62
N GLY A 190 6.05 -7.59 10.00
CA GLY A 190 6.00 -8.07 11.36
C GLY A 190 4.87 -7.45 12.16
N ILE A 191 4.37 -8.21 13.12
CA ILE A 191 3.64 -7.67 14.27
C ILE A 191 4.38 -6.40 14.70
N LEU A 192 3.73 -5.24 14.59
CA LEU A 192 4.33 -3.99 15.04
C LEU A 192 4.83 -4.22 16.47
N PRO A 193 6.14 -4.17 16.75
CA PRO A 193 6.65 -4.48 18.09
C PRO A 193 6.11 -3.47 19.12
N ASP A 194 5.62 -2.34 18.62
CA ASP A 194 5.03 -1.28 19.38
C ASP A 194 3.60 -1.61 19.81
N LYS A 195 3.35 -1.27 21.07
CA LYS A 195 2.03 -1.32 21.67
C LYS A 195 1.56 0.11 21.97
N VAL A 196 0.36 0.47 21.53
CA VAL A 196 -0.35 1.64 22.06
C VAL A 196 -1.29 1.14 23.15
N ASN A 197 -1.13 1.65 24.38
CA ASN A 197 -1.92 1.24 25.55
C ASN A 197 -1.88 -0.28 25.82
N GLY A 198 -0.73 -0.93 25.58
CA GLY A 198 -0.54 -2.36 25.82
C GLY A 198 -1.12 -3.29 24.75
N GLN A 199 -1.77 -2.74 23.71
CA GLN A 199 -2.29 -3.52 22.58
C GLN A 199 -1.33 -3.43 21.39
N PRO A 200 -1.04 -4.54 20.69
CA PRO A 200 -0.32 -4.50 19.42
C PRO A 200 -1.02 -3.53 18.47
N ILE A 201 -0.23 -2.71 17.79
CA ILE A 201 -0.78 -1.84 16.76
C ILE A 201 -1.02 -2.72 15.53
N GLY A 202 -2.23 -2.68 15.00
CA GLY A 202 -2.58 -3.33 13.74
C GLY A 202 -2.21 -2.45 12.55
N GLU A 203 -2.50 -2.94 11.36
CA GLU A 203 -2.42 -2.14 10.14
C GLU A 203 -3.29 -0.87 10.26
N ILE A 204 -2.73 0.26 9.80
CA ILE A 204 -3.36 1.58 9.87
C ILE A 204 -3.63 2.04 8.45
N TYR A 205 -4.87 2.45 8.20
CA TYR A 205 -5.30 2.89 6.87
C TYR A 205 -5.61 4.38 6.90
N GLN A 206 -5.43 5.03 5.74
CA GLN A 206 -5.75 6.44 5.51
C GLN A 206 -4.78 7.41 6.20
N TYR A 207 -4.54 8.54 5.55
CA TYR A 207 -3.68 9.64 5.95
C TYR A 207 -3.92 10.11 7.37
N GLY A 208 -5.17 10.34 7.78
CA GLY A 208 -5.48 10.89 9.11
C GLY A 208 -4.97 9.97 10.23
N PRO A 209 -5.40 8.70 10.27
CA PRO A 209 -4.88 7.71 11.22
C PRO A 209 -3.38 7.44 11.09
N ILE A 210 -2.83 7.35 9.87
CA ILE A 210 -1.40 7.09 9.62
C ILE A 210 -0.54 8.26 10.14
N SER A 211 -0.85 9.48 9.72
CA SER A 211 -0.02 10.64 10.04
C SER A 211 -0.32 11.23 11.42
N GLY A 212 -1.47 10.88 12.00
CA GLY A 212 -1.96 11.49 13.23
C GLY A 212 -2.33 12.96 13.05
N LYS A 213 -2.48 13.45 11.82
CA LYS A 213 -2.71 14.87 11.50
C LYS A 213 -4.11 15.06 10.94
N VAL A 214 -4.60 16.28 11.12
CA VAL A 214 -5.79 16.74 10.41
C VAL A 214 -5.37 17.15 9.00
N LEU A 215 -6.19 16.81 8.00
CA LEU A 215 -5.94 17.18 6.62
C LEU A 215 -5.74 18.70 6.47
N GLY A 216 -4.65 19.10 5.81
CA GLY A 216 -4.27 20.49 5.55
C GLY A 216 -3.63 21.22 6.73
N LYS A 217 -3.34 20.51 7.81
CA LYS A 217 -2.85 21.07 9.07
C LYS A 217 -1.55 20.39 9.52
N PRO A 218 -0.50 21.14 9.87
CA PRO A 218 0.75 20.56 10.38
C PRO A 218 0.57 19.89 11.75
N GLU A 219 -0.45 20.29 12.51
CA GLU A 219 -0.66 19.85 13.88
C GLU A 219 -1.03 18.36 13.94
N SER A 220 -0.30 17.61 14.77
CA SER A 220 -0.63 16.24 15.11
C SER A 220 -1.52 16.18 16.35
N ILE A 221 -2.56 15.35 16.29
CA ILE A 221 -3.43 14.98 17.41
C ILE A 221 -2.99 13.67 18.09
N GLY A 222 -1.81 13.14 17.69
CA GLY A 222 -1.25 11.87 18.14
C GLY A 222 -0.87 11.02 16.93
N GLN A 223 0.40 10.61 16.82
CA GLN A 223 0.93 9.83 15.70
C GLN A 223 1.35 8.43 16.18
N PRO A 224 1.14 7.38 15.36
CA PRO A 224 1.87 6.12 15.52
C PRO A 224 3.40 6.37 15.51
N THR A 225 4.20 5.46 16.03
CA THR A 225 5.67 5.67 16.02
C THR A 225 6.19 5.64 14.58
N ALA A 226 7.35 6.25 14.31
CA ALA A 226 8.00 6.10 13.00
C ALA A 226 8.21 4.62 12.64
N ASN A 227 8.50 3.80 13.65
CA ASN A 227 8.59 2.34 13.50
C ASN A 227 7.26 1.74 13.04
N ASN A 228 6.11 2.15 13.58
CA ASN A 228 4.81 1.71 13.08
C ASN A 228 4.58 2.06 11.61
N LEU A 229 4.90 3.30 11.24
CA LEU A 229 4.63 3.82 9.91
C LEU A 229 5.52 3.20 8.84
N GLN A 230 6.79 2.95 9.18
CA GLN A 230 7.76 2.23 8.36
C GLN A 230 7.45 0.74 8.24
N HIS A 231 6.50 0.25 9.03
CA HIS A 231 6.03 -1.12 9.02
C HIS A 231 4.52 -1.23 8.68
N ASN A 232 3.99 -0.28 7.88
CA ASN A 232 2.58 -0.22 7.49
C ASN A 232 2.43 -0.23 5.96
N ALA A 233 1.73 -1.20 5.38
CA ALA A 233 1.63 -1.34 3.92
C ALA A 233 0.93 -0.15 3.25
N ASP A 234 -0.13 0.39 3.87
CA ASP A 234 -0.87 1.53 3.34
C ASP A 234 0.02 2.79 3.26
N SER A 235 0.95 2.97 4.20
CA SER A 235 1.92 4.06 4.17
C SER A 235 2.79 4.04 2.91
N PHE A 236 3.32 2.87 2.54
CA PHE A 236 4.13 2.72 1.34
C PHE A 236 3.30 2.81 0.06
N ALA A 237 2.11 2.21 0.05
CA ALA A 237 1.23 2.27 -1.11
C ALA A 237 0.80 3.71 -1.42
N LEU A 238 0.39 4.47 -0.41
CA LEU A 238 0.05 5.88 -0.53
C LEU A 238 1.26 6.73 -0.92
N LEU A 239 2.44 6.47 -0.36
CA LEU A 239 3.68 7.17 -0.74
C LEU A 239 4.03 6.95 -2.22
N ALA A 240 3.96 5.70 -2.69
CA ALA A 240 4.20 5.38 -4.08
C ALA A 240 3.20 6.08 -5.00
N ALA A 241 1.91 6.04 -4.66
CA ALA A 241 0.87 6.71 -5.43
C ALA A 241 1.05 8.24 -5.43
N SER A 242 1.51 8.81 -4.31
CA SER A 242 1.78 10.25 -4.18
C SER A 242 2.92 10.68 -5.10
N TRP A 243 4.01 9.91 -5.12
CA TRP A 243 5.16 10.12 -5.98
C TRP A 243 4.87 9.82 -7.45
N TYR A 244 3.95 8.92 -7.74
CA TYR A 244 3.53 8.55 -9.09
C TYR A 244 2.83 9.69 -9.85
N LEU A 245 2.65 10.85 -9.22
CA LEU A 245 2.06 12.05 -9.79
C LEU A 245 3.08 13.21 -9.81
N PRO A 246 4.11 13.17 -10.68
CA PRO A 246 5.23 14.11 -10.68
C PRO A 246 4.90 15.60 -10.78
N PRO A 247 3.76 16.05 -11.36
CA PRO A 247 3.36 17.45 -11.32
C PRO A 247 2.96 17.97 -9.94
N TYR A 248 2.79 17.09 -8.95
CA TYR A 248 2.21 17.42 -7.66
C TYR A 248 3.09 16.97 -6.48
N GLY A 249 2.96 17.70 -5.38
CA GLY A 249 3.44 17.32 -4.05
C GLY A 249 2.29 17.39 -3.06
N TRP A 250 2.48 16.85 -1.87
CA TRP A 250 1.44 16.83 -0.83
C TRP A 250 1.95 17.51 0.41
N GLU A 251 1.28 18.57 0.85
CA GLU A 251 1.60 19.29 2.08
C GLU A 251 0.49 19.04 3.09
N TYR A 252 0.80 18.33 4.17
CA TYR A 252 -0.15 17.92 5.21
C TYR A 252 -1.38 17.22 4.61
N GLY A 253 -1.12 16.28 3.69
CA GLY A 253 -2.15 15.54 2.97
C GLY A 253 -2.89 16.34 1.89
N VAL A 254 -2.63 17.63 1.71
CA VAL A 254 -3.26 18.47 0.66
C VAL A 254 -2.37 18.57 -0.57
N ILE A 255 -2.96 18.35 -1.74
CA ILE A 255 -2.24 18.42 -3.01
C ILE A 255 -1.81 19.86 -3.37
N LYS A 256 -0.58 19.99 -3.86
CA LYS A 256 0.03 21.23 -4.35
C LYS A 256 0.68 20.99 -5.71
N ALA A 257 0.66 22.01 -6.57
CA ALA A 257 1.33 21.93 -7.85
C ALA A 257 2.84 22.21 -7.71
N ILE A 258 3.66 21.40 -8.35
CA ILE A 258 5.11 21.57 -8.42
C ILE A 258 5.48 22.26 -9.74
N GLY A 259 6.40 23.22 -9.67
CA GLY A 259 6.94 23.90 -10.85
C GLY A 259 7.77 22.95 -11.73
N LYS A 260 7.67 23.08 -13.06
CA LYS A 260 8.25 22.13 -14.04
C LYS A 260 9.70 21.71 -13.77
N ALA A 261 10.58 22.65 -13.44
CA ALA A 261 12.00 22.39 -13.20
C ALA A 261 12.29 21.45 -12.00
N ARG A 262 11.34 21.29 -11.08
CA ARG A 262 11.48 20.48 -9.87
C ARG A 262 10.73 19.14 -9.94
N ARG A 263 10.01 18.88 -11.03
CA ARG A 263 9.22 17.65 -11.20
C ARG A 263 10.14 16.48 -11.49
N ALA A 264 9.88 15.35 -10.87
CA ALA A 264 10.42 14.08 -11.34
C ALA A 264 9.96 13.81 -12.79
N PRO A 265 10.71 13.02 -13.58
CA PRO A 265 10.29 12.70 -14.93
C PRO A 265 9.04 11.80 -14.92
N ASP A 266 8.22 11.89 -15.96
CA ASP A 266 7.06 11.01 -16.13
C ASP A 266 7.47 9.54 -16.34
N GLU A 267 8.71 9.29 -16.75
CA GLU A 267 9.32 7.96 -16.85
C GLU A 267 10.82 8.14 -16.57
N TYR A 268 11.39 7.31 -15.71
CA TYR A 268 12.84 7.36 -15.47
C TYR A 268 13.58 6.66 -16.63
N PRO A 269 14.77 7.14 -17.05
CA PRO A 269 15.62 6.41 -17.97
C PRO A 269 15.90 4.99 -17.45
N ASP A 270 15.96 4.01 -18.34
CA ASP A 270 16.24 2.60 -18.00
C ASP A 270 15.26 1.99 -16.99
N THR A 271 14.02 2.51 -16.94
CA THR A 271 12.94 1.90 -16.14
C THR A 271 12.80 0.43 -16.57
N PRO A 272 13.01 -0.54 -15.66
CA PRO A 272 12.87 -1.95 -16.01
C PRO A 272 11.43 -2.24 -16.44
N ILE A 273 11.29 -3.14 -17.40
CA ILE A 273 9.98 -3.63 -17.82
C ILE A 273 9.36 -4.35 -16.62
N PRO A 274 8.13 -3.98 -16.19
CA PRO A 274 7.45 -4.70 -15.13
C PRO A 274 7.37 -6.20 -15.47
N PRO A 275 7.54 -7.10 -14.50
CA PRO A 275 7.32 -8.53 -14.75
C PRO A 275 5.90 -8.71 -15.33
N GLY A 276 5.83 -9.31 -16.51
CA GLY A 276 4.57 -9.54 -17.21
C GLY A 276 3.74 -10.64 -16.54
N PRO A 277 2.45 -10.79 -16.90
CA PRO A 277 1.67 -11.95 -16.47
C PRO A 277 2.37 -13.22 -16.95
N SER A 278 2.66 -14.13 -16.02
CA SER A 278 3.10 -15.50 -16.31
C SER A 278 1.91 -16.41 -16.55
#